data_AF-A0A943MT48-F1
#
_entry.id   AF-A0A943MT48-F1
#
_cell.length_a   1.000
_cell.length_b   1.000
_cell.length_c   1.000
_cell.angle_alpha   90.00
_cell.angle_beta   90.00
_cell.angle_gamma   90.00
#
_symmetry.space_group_name_H-M   'P 1'
#
loop_
_entity.id
_entity.type
_entity.pdbx_description
1 polymer ?
#
loop_
_entity_poly.entity_id
_entity_poly.type
_entity_poly.pdbx_seq_one_letter_code
_entity_poly.pdbx_strand_id
1 'polypeptide(L)'
;SLASTVVALVVALVGYTSTMPQATDPLTTPVFYAAMFLWLGMPFLGYLCTIIAMKFYPLTKEKMEEIQKANAETRASLKAEK
;
A
#
# COMPACT_ATOMS: atom_id res chain seq x y z
N SER A 1 1.37 -10.97 -7.06
CA SER A 1 0.71 -9.88 -6.31
C SER A 1 1.47 -8.59 -6.58
N LEU A 2 0.91 -7.40 -6.29
CA LEU A 2 1.67 -6.14 -6.43
C LEU A 2 2.94 -6.15 -5.58
N ALA A 3 2.86 -6.69 -4.37
CA ALA A 3 3.99 -6.82 -3.46
C ALA A 3 5.15 -7.62 -4.07
N SER A 4 4.87 -8.79 -4.66
CA SER A 4 5.92 -9.62 -5.28
C SER A 4 6.59 -8.91 -6.46
N THR A 5 5.84 -8.12 -7.24
CA THR A 5 6.39 -7.34 -8.35
C THR A 5 7.32 -6.24 -7.86
N VAL A 6 6.94 -5.50 -6.81
CA VAL A 6 7.78 -4.45 -6.23
C VAL A 6 9.08 -5.03 -5.67
N VAL A 7 9.00 -6.14 -4.93
CA VAL A 7 10.19 -6.82 -4.39
C VAL A 7 11.11 -7.27 -5.52
N ALA A 8 10.58 -7.92 -6.57
CA ALA A 8 11.37 -8.38 -7.71
C ALA A 8 12.07 -7.21 -8.44
N LEU A 9 11.40 -6.07 -8.58
CA LEU A 9 12.00 -4.87 -9.19
C LEU A 9 13.16 -4.33 -8.36
N VAL A 10 12.97 -4.16 -7.05
CA VAL A 10 14.03 -3.64 -6.16
C VAL A 10 15.24 -4.58 -6.14
N VAL A 11 15.00 -5.89 -6.10
CA VAL A 11 16.04 -6.92 -6.12
C VAL A 11 16.79 -6.91 -7.47
N ALA A 12 16.07 -6.80 -8.59
CA ALA A 12 16.68 -6.71 -9.92
C ALA A 12 17.57 -5.45 -10.08
N LEU A 13 17.17 -4.31 -9.50
CA LEU A 13 17.96 -3.07 -9.50
C LEU A 13 19.28 -3.20 -8.74
N VAL A 14 19.37 -4.11 -7.77
CA VAL A 14 20.58 -4.41 -7.01
C VAL A 14 21.52 -5.37 -7.77
N GLY A 15 21.06 -5.93 -8.90
CA GLY A 15 21.85 -6.84 -9.75
C GLY A 15 21.39 -8.30 -9.70
N TYR A 16 20.34 -8.60 -8.95
CA TYR A 16 19.76 -9.95 -8.84
C TYR A 16 18.67 -10.14 -9.89
N THR A 17 19.08 -10.42 -11.14
CA THR A 17 18.17 -10.52 -12.29
C THR A 17 17.62 -11.92 -12.53
N SER A 18 18.31 -12.95 -12.03
CA SER A 18 17.99 -14.36 -12.32
C SER A 18 17.79 -15.20 -11.06
N THR A 19 18.26 -14.72 -9.90
CA THR A 19 18.15 -15.39 -8.61
C THR A 19 17.73 -14.38 -7.55
N MET A 20 17.11 -14.85 -6.47
CA MET A 20 16.81 -14.00 -5.31
C MET A 20 18.01 -14.00 -4.34
N PRO A 21 18.23 -12.91 -3.58
CA PRO A 21 19.27 -12.85 -2.55
C PRO A 21 19.09 -14.00 -1.54
N GLN A 22 20.16 -14.74 -1.28
CA GLN A 22 20.17 -15.83 -0.30
C GLN A 22 20.84 -15.38 0.99
N ALA A 23 20.54 -16.07 2.10
CA ALA A 23 21.14 -15.76 3.41
C ALA A 23 22.66 -15.97 3.45
N THR A 24 23.20 -16.76 2.53
CA THR A 24 24.63 -17.05 2.38
C THR A 24 25.37 -16.04 1.50
N ASP A 25 24.66 -15.15 0.81
CA ASP A 25 25.28 -14.17 -0.07
C ASP A 25 26.05 -13.10 0.73
N PRO A 26 27.16 -12.55 0.20
CA PRO A 26 27.88 -11.47 0.86
C PRO A 26 26.97 -10.27 1.11
N LEU A 27 27.03 -9.72 2.32
CA LEU A 27 26.32 -8.48 2.65
C LEU A 27 26.99 -7.30 1.95
N THR A 28 26.51 -6.97 0.76
CA THR A 28 26.93 -5.79 0.02
C THR A 28 26.10 -4.57 0.45
N THR A 29 26.69 -3.37 0.38
CA THR A 29 26.00 -2.11 0.70
C THR A 29 24.66 -1.96 -0.05
N PRO A 30 24.55 -2.27 -1.36
CA PRO A 30 23.28 -2.19 -2.09
C PRO A 30 22.21 -3.14 -1.56
N VAL A 31 22.57 -4.38 -1.24
CA VAL A 31 21.63 -5.38 -0.69
C VAL A 31 21.12 -4.95 0.69
N PHE A 32 22.00 -4.40 1.53
CA PHE A 32 21.62 -3.87 2.84
C PHE A 32 20.56 -2.77 2.73
N TYR A 33 20.78 -1.76 1.88
CA TYR A 33 19.83 -0.67 1.70
C TYR A 33 18.52 -1.13 1.03
N ALA A 34 18.58 -2.07 0.09
CA ALA A 34 17.38 -2.65 -0.50
C ALA A 34 16.53 -3.41 0.52
N ALA A 35 17.14 -4.22 1.38
CA ALA A 35 16.44 -4.90 2.45
C ALA A 35 15.84 -3.91 3.46
N MET A 36 16.60 -2.89 3.87
CA MET A 36 16.13 -1.85 4.79
C MET A 36 14.97 -1.03 4.19
N PHE A 37 15.03 -0.70 2.90
CA PHE A 37 13.95 -0.02 2.19
C PHE A 37 12.69 -0.88 2.13
N LEU A 38 12.80 -2.16 1.76
CA LEU A 38 11.64 -3.05 1.68
C LEU A 38 11.02 -3.32 3.05
N TRP A 39 11.84 -3.45 4.09
CA TRP A 39 11.36 -3.78 5.42
C TRP A 39 10.81 -2.59 6.20
N LEU A 40 11.49 -1.44 6.16
CA LEU A 40 11.12 -0.25 6.94
C LEU A 40 10.64 0.90 6.07
N GLY A 41 11.28 1.14 4.92
CA GLY A 41 10.95 2.25 4.02
C GLY A 41 9.55 2.13 3.42
N MET A 42 9.18 0.95 2.90
CA MET A 42 7.87 0.71 2.29
C MET A 42 6.71 0.89 3.28
N PRO A 43 6.73 0.29 4.49
CA PRO A 43 5.69 0.55 5.48
C PRO A 43 5.62 2.01 5.91
N PHE A 44 6.77 2.68 6.05
CA PHE A 44 6.81 4.11 6.41
C PHE A 44 6.15 4.98 5.34
N LEU A 45 6.42 4.73 4.05
CA LEU A 45 5.75 5.41 2.94
C LEU A 45 4.24 5.12 2.94
N GLY A 46 3.83 3.89 3.24
CA GLY A 46 2.43 3.53 3.40
C GLY A 46 1.73 4.36 4.48
N TYR A 47 2.32 4.46 5.66
CA TYR A 47 1.78 5.28 6.75
C TYR A 47 1.75 6.77 6.41
N LEU A 48 2.79 7.28 5.74
CA LEU A 48 2.80 8.67 5.28
C LEU A 48 1.66 8.96 4.31
N CYS A 49 1.42 8.06 3.35
CA CYS A 49 0.26 8.15 2.45
C CYS A 49 -1.06 8.13 3.23
N THR A 50 -1.19 7.31 4.27
CA THR A 50 -2.38 7.30 5.13
C THR A 50 -2.60 8.62 5.86
N ILE A 51 -1.55 9.21 6.45
CA ILE A 51 -1.64 10.51 7.13
C ILE A 51 -2.07 11.61 6.16
N ILE A 52 -1.46 11.62 4.97
CA ILE A 52 -1.83 12.57 3.92
C ILE A 52 -3.29 12.38 3.51
N ALA A 53 -3.72 11.14 3.30
CA ALA A 53 -5.12 10.83 2.97
C ALA A 53 -6.09 11.30 4.06
N MET A 54 -5.74 11.18 5.35
CA MET A 54 -6.56 11.70 6.44
C MET A 54 -6.72 13.23 6.39
N LYS A 55 -5.70 13.97 5.94
CA LYS A 55 -5.80 15.43 5.76
C LYS A 55 -6.73 15.81 4.61
N PHE A 56 -6.77 15.01 3.54
CA PHE A 56 -7.62 15.25 2.38
C PHE A 56 -9.02 14.62 2.49
N TYR A 57 -9.27 13.81 3.52
CA TYR A 57 -10.58 13.24 3.81
C TYR A 57 -11.21 13.99 4.99
N PRO A 58 -11.86 15.16 4.75
CA PRO A 58 -12.63 15.84 5.77
C PRO A 58 -13.84 14.98 6.12
N LEU A 59 -13.66 14.04 7.04
CA LEU A 59 -14.72 13.25 7.65
C LEU A 59 -15.48 14.14 8.65
N THR A 60 -16.01 15.28 8.19
CA THR A 60 -16.89 16.11 8.98
C THR A 60 -18.19 15.34 9.25
N LYS A 61 -18.82 15.57 10.40
CA LYS A 61 -20.08 14.88 10.77
C LYS A 61 -21.14 14.99 9.66
N GLU A 62 -21.25 16.17 9.07
CA GLU A 62 -22.14 16.47 7.94
C GLU A 62 -21.89 15.56 6.74
N LYS A 63 -20.61 15.33 6.37
CA LYS A 63 -20.28 14.44 5.25
C LYS A 63 -20.58 12.97 5.55
N MET A 64 -20.42 12.54 6.80
CA MET A 64 -20.79 11.17 7.20
C MET A 64 -22.30 10.94 7.15
N GLU A 65 -23.09 11.91 7.61
CA GLU A 65 -24.56 11.84 7.55
C GLU A 65 -25.05 11.78 6.10
N GLU A 66 -24.48 12.60 5.20
CA GLU A 66 -24.79 12.57 3.77
C GLU A 66 -24.43 11.22 3.13
N ILE A 67 -23.24 10.68 3.42
CA ILE A 67 -22.80 9.36 2.91
C ILE A 67 -23.72 8.24 3.43
N GLN A 68 -24.11 8.28 4.70
CA GLN A 68 -25.01 7.28 5.29
C GLN A 68 -26.39 7.32 4.63
N LYS A 69 -26.93 8.51 4.37
CA LYS A 69 -28.20 8.68 3.68
C LYS A 69 -28.13 8.16 2.24
N ALA A 70 -27.09 8.54 1.48
CA ALA A 70 -26.87 8.08 0.11
C ALA A 70 -26.71 6.55 0.03
N ASN A 71 -25.97 5.95 0.98
CA ASN A 71 -25.82 4.50 1.06
C ASN A 71 -27.14 3.80 1.43
N ALA A 72 -27.97 4.39 2.30
CA ALA A 72 -29.27 3.84 2.66
C ALA A 72 -30.24 3.85 1.48
N GLU A 73 -30.29 4.96 0.72
CA GLU A 73 -31.09 5.09 -0.49
C GLU A 73 -30.65 4.08 -1.57
N THR A 74 -29.35 3.95 -1.81
CA THR A 74 -28.79 2.97 -2.76
C THR A 74 -29.13 1.53 -2.36
N ARG A 75 -29.06 1.20 -1.06
CA ARG A 75 -29.44 -0.14 -0.58
C ARG A 75 -30.93 -0.40 -0.69
N ALA A 76 -31.77 0.64 -0.57
CA ALA A 76 -33.22 0.53 -0.74
C ALA A 76 -33.61 0.33 -2.21
N SER A 77 -33.00 1.05 -3.15
CA SER A 77 -33.26 0.85 -4.59
C SER A 77 -32.82 -0.53 -5.07
N LEU A 78 -31.65 -1.01 -4.63
CA LEU A 78 -31.18 -2.37 -4.91
C LEU A 78 -32.07 -3.47 -4.31
N LYS A 79 -32.81 -3.16 -3.23
CA LYS A 79 -33.79 -4.07 -2.62
C LYS A 79 -35.15 -4.02 -3.33
N ALA A 80 -35.51 -2.89 -3.92
CA ALA A 80 -36.76 -2.71 -4.66
C ALA A 80 -36.68 -3.27 -6.09
N GLU A 81 -35.47 -3.42 -6.64
CA GLU A 81 -35.22 -4.03 -7.95
C GLU A 81 -35.10 -5.59 -7.90
N LYS A 82 -35.19 -6.19 -6.70
CA LYS A 82 -35.26 -7.64 -6.49
C LYS A 82 -36.67 -8.08 -6.12
#